data_AF-A0A8S2KL40-F1
#
_entry.id   AF-A0A8S2KL40-F1
#
_cell.length_a   1.000
_cell.length_b   1.000
_cell.length_c   1.000
_cell.angle_alpha   90.00
_cell.angle_beta   90.00
_cell.angle_gamma   90.00
#
_symmetry.space_group_name_H-M   'P 1'
#
loop_
_entity.id
_entity.type
_entity.pdbx_description
1 polymer ?
#
loop_
_entity_poly.entity_id
_entity_poly.type
_entity_poly.pdbx_seq_one_letter_code
_entity_poly.pdbx_strand_id
1 'polypeptide(L)'
;MSVQFSVQSIEYLTEKLSNGRCLCDESVAYLTAQIGRVIFNLLEDSCKFVRKCRRNEMIANDFAFALKLNHIKPIYGYTTKNIDRSSSFRKIKKDNRILYHIDDNIIALNDLITSQVKVPFDLSIRAHWLAVDGQQPITNENPIVNTSIRSVSQNILNKSRKLLSTEQQIYYKELTEMCICLNEKTRKQALLILSSDNSLQQVISRVIIFISEGVRVIIQIVFPLIKQLGEKIRLISDRELSLKMTEVIVKFITIAYRSVQNDNESNEKKLYEDFGSYFAPLIQRQLILLL
;
A
#
# COMPACT_ATOMS: atom_id res chain seq x y z
N MET A 1 29.13 -14.21 8.48
CA MET A 1 29.32 -15.39 7.62
C MET A 1 30.56 -15.14 6.78
N SER A 2 31.73 -15.65 7.16
CA SER A 2 32.97 -15.46 6.40
C SER A 2 33.00 -16.49 5.27
N VAL A 3 32.65 -16.06 4.05
CA VAL A 3 32.80 -16.90 2.86
C VAL A 3 34.28 -16.95 2.53
N GLN A 4 34.95 -18.06 2.84
CA GLN A 4 36.32 -18.30 2.41
C GLN A 4 36.27 -18.86 0.99
N PHE A 5 36.97 -18.21 0.06
CA PHE A 5 37.14 -18.72 -1.29
C PHE A 5 38.00 -20.00 -1.25
N SER A 6 37.76 -20.94 -2.16
CA SER A 6 38.48 -22.22 -2.16
C SER A 6 39.94 -22.03 -2.56
N VAL A 7 40.85 -22.36 -1.65
CA VAL A 7 42.31 -22.37 -1.88
C VAL A 7 42.66 -23.24 -3.09
N GLN A 8 42.04 -24.42 -3.20
CA GLN A 8 42.21 -25.37 -4.32
C GLN A 8 41.88 -24.74 -5.68
N SER A 9 40.94 -23.79 -5.73
CA SER A 9 40.58 -23.11 -6.97
C SER A 9 41.69 -22.17 -7.44
N ILE A 10 42.37 -21.49 -6.52
CA ILE A 10 43.47 -20.58 -6.83
C ILE A 10 44.73 -21.37 -7.19
N GLU A 11 45.03 -22.46 -6.48
CA GLU A 11 46.10 -23.38 -6.85
C GLU A 11 45.92 -23.89 -8.29
N TYR A 12 44.70 -24.35 -8.62
CA TYR A 12 44.41 -24.83 -9.96
C TYR A 12 44.53 -23.73 -11.04
N LEU A 13 44.00 -22.53 -10.78
CA LEU A 13 44.08 -21.42 -11.74
C LEU A 13 45.52 -20.95 -11.95
N THR A 14 46.32 -20.91 -10.88
CA THR A 14 47.72 -20.47 -10.92
C THR A 14 48.58 -21.50 -11.64
N GLU A 15 48.42 -22.80 -11.37
CA GLU A 15 49.06 -23.90 -12.09
C GLU A 15 48.79 -23.84 -13.61
N LYS A 16 47.55 -23.51 -13.99
CA LYS A 16 47.14 -23.37 -15.40
C LYS A 16 47.72 -22.14 -16.08
N LEU A 17 47.80 -21.01 -15.39
CA LEU A 17 48.35 -19.76 -15.94
C LEU A 17 49.88 -19.79 -16.03
N SER A 18 50.54 -20.52 -15.13
CA SER A 18 52.00 -20.51 -14.98
C SER A 18 52.72 -21.65 -15.74
N ASN A 19 52.01 -22.39 -16.60
CA ASN A 19 52.51 -23.58 -17.29
C ASN A 19 53.17 -24.60 -16.33
N GLY A 20 52.54 -24.85 -15.18
CA GLY A 20 52.96 -25.89 -14.23
C GLY A 20 53.89 -25.42 -13.10
N ARG A 21 54.05 -24.11 -12.87
CA ARG A 21 54.78 -23.57 -11.70
C ARG A 21 53.84 -23.32 -10.52
N CYS A 22 54.13 -23.91 -9.36
CA CYS A 22 53.36 -23.68 -8.15
C CYS A 22 53.81 -22.41 -7.42
N LEU A 23 52.85 -21.65 -6.87
CA LEU A 23 53.13 -20.57 -5.93
C LEU A 23 53.39 -21.14 -4.53
N CYS A 24 54.04 -20.36 -3.65
CA CYS A 24 54.16 -20.75 -2.25
C CYS A 24 52.81 -20.63 -1.52
N ASP A 25 52.59 -21.49 -0.53
CA ASP A 25 51.32 -21.61 0.20
C ASP A 25 50.87 -20.28 0.84
N GLU A 26 51.82 -19.48 1.34
CA GLU A 26 51.55 -18.16 1.92
C GLU A 26 51.00 -17.17 0.88
N SER A 27 51.53 -17.20 -0.35
CA SER A 27 51.03 -16.37 -1.45
C SER A 27 49.63 -16.79 -1.89
N VAL A 28 49.37 -18.10 -1.94
CA VAL A 28 48.04 -18.64 -2.27
C VAL A 28 47.02 -18.22 -1.21
N ALA A 29 47.36 -18.34 0.07
CA ALA A 29 46.49 -17.91 1.17
C ALA A 29 46.18 -16.41 1.11
N TYR A 30 47.19 -15.58 0.84
CA TYR A 30 47.02 -14.14 0.70
C TYR A 30 46.09 -13.79 -0.48
N LEU A 31 46.32 -14.38 -1.66
CA LEU A 31 45.48 -14.16 -2.84
C LEU A 31 44.04 -14.62 -2.60
N THR A 32 43.85 -15.75 -1.92
CA THR A 32 42.54 -16.28 -1.55
C THR A 32 41.76 -15.29 -0.68
N ALA A 33 42.41 -14.73 0.34
CA ALA A 33 41.81 -13.74 1.21
C ALA A 33 41.46 -12.45 0.45
N GLN A 34 42.36 -11.95 -0.40
CA GLN A 34 42.12 -10.73 -1.18
C GLN A 34 40.97 -10.90 -2.18
N ILE A 35 40.95 -11.99 -2.95
CA ILE A 35 39.89 -12.28 -3.92
C ILE A 35 38.55 -12.43 -3.21
N GLY A 36 38.52 -13.16 -2.10
CA GLY A 36 37.31 -13.31 -1.27
C GLY A 36 36.76 -11.97 -0.81
N ARG A 37 37.63 -11.06 -0.35
CA ARG A 37 37.24 -9.71 0.07
C ARG A 37 36.68 -8.87 -1.09
N VAL A 38 37.32 -8.91 -2.25
CA VAL A 38 36.85 -8.18 -3.45
C VAL A 38 35.47 -8.67 -3.88
N ILE A 39 35.27 -9.99 -3.95
CA ILE A 39 33.96 -10.58 -4.29
C ILE A 39 32.91 -10.19 -3.27
N PHE A 40 33.24 -10.21 -1.97
CA PHE A 40 32.31 -9.82 -0.92
C PHE A 40 31.88 -8.35 -1.06
N ASN A 41 32.82 -7.44 -1.29
CA ASN A 41 32.52 -6.03 -1.51
C ASN A 41 31.62 -5.81 -2.74
N LEU A 42 31.90 -6.51 -3.84
CA LEU A 42 31.06 -6.46 -5.05
C LEU A 42 29.64 -6.99 -4.79
N LEU A 43 29.50 -8.05 -4.01
CA LEU A 43 28.19 -8.59 -3.62
C LEU A 43 27.42 -7.60 -2.74
N GLU A 44 28.10 -6.93 -1.81
CA GLU A 44 27.49 -5.91 -0.96
C GLU A 44 26.98 -4.73 -1.79
N ASP A 45 27.78 -4.24 -2.74
CA ASP A 45 27.39 -3.17 -3.66
C ASP A 45 26.22 -3.61 -4.55
N SER A 46 26.24 -4.86 -5.03
CA SER A 46 25.14 -5.44 -5.79
C SER A 46 23.84 -5.46 -4.96
N CYS A 47 23.92 -5.80 -3.67
CA CYS A 47 22.76 -5.75 -2.77
C CYS A 47 22.21 -4.32 -2.59
N LYS A 48 23.07 -3.29 -2.64
CA LYS A 48 22.62 -1.89 -2.61
C LYS A 48 21.79 -1.56 -3.85
N PHE A 49 22.17 -2.06 -5.04
CA PHE A 49 21.37 -1.90 -6.26
C PHE A 49 20.01 -2.62 -6.17
N VAL A 50 19.99 -3.87 -5.67
CA VAL A 50 18.76 -4.66 -5.47
C VAL A 50 17.75 -3.89 -4.59
N ARG A 51 18.21 -3.38 -3.45
CA ARG A 51 17.37 -2.60 -2.52
C ARG A 51 16.88 -1.29 -3.16
N LYS A 52 17.75 -0.58 -3.89
CA LYS A 52 17.38 0.66 -4.61
C LYS A 52 16.34 0.41 -5.70
N CYS A 53 16.39 -0.76 -6.35
CA CYS A 53 15.39 -1.18 -7.34
C CYS A 53 14.11 -1.77 -6.72
N ARG A 54 13.97 -1.81 -5.38
CA ARG A 54 12.83 -2.42 -4.67
C ARG A 54 12.55 -3.87 -5.06
N ARG A 55 13.61 -4.64 -5.34
CA ARG A 55 13.55 -6.08 -5.62
C ARG A 55 14.08 -6.87 -4.43
N ASN A 56 13.65 -8.13 -4.34
CA ASN A 56 14.15 -9.08 -3.32
C ASN A 56 15.19 -10.07 -3.88
N GLU A 57 15.30 -10.16 -5.20
CA GLU A 57 16.25 -11.06 -5.88
C GLU A 57 17.28 -10.25 -6.67
N MET A 58 18.54 -10.70 -6.62
CA MET A 58 19.64 -10.13 -7.37
C MET A 58 19.66 -10.68 -8.79
N ILE A 59 19.81 -9.79 -9.77
CA ILE A 59 19.95 -10.15 -11.18
C ILE A 59 21.37 -9.87 -11.70
N ALA A 60 21.73 -10.48 -12.83
CA ALA A 60 23.04 -10.29 -13.46
C ALA A 60 23.40 -8.81 -13.68
N ASN A 61 22.41 -7.97 -14.03
CA ASN A 61 22.63 -6.54 -14.22
C ASN A 61 23.03 -5.82 -12.93
N ASP A 62 22.55 -6.25 -11.75
CA ASP A 62 22.92 -5.65 -10.47
C ASP A 62 24.42 -5.82 -10.20
N PHE A 63 24.93 -7.01 -10.49
CA PHE A 63 26.35 -7.32 -10.39
C PHE A 63 27.17 -6.58 -11.45
N ALA A 64 26.66 -6.46 -12.69
CA ALA A 64 27.29 -5.67 -13.73
C ALA A 64 27.44 -4.18 -13.34
N PHE A 65 26.43 -3.61 -12.65
CA PHE A 65 26.52 -2.25 -12.12
C PHE A 65 27.54 -2.14 -10.98
N ALA A 66 27.65 -3.14 -10.10
CA ALA A 66 28.65 -3.17 -9.05
C ALA A 66 30.09 -3.25 -9.60
N LEU A 67 30.31 -4.04 -10.67
CA LEU A 67 31.59 -4.07 -11.39
C LEU A 67 31.95 -2.70 -11.96
N LYS A 68 30.99 -2.05 -12.61
CA LYS A 68 31.19 -0.71 -13.17
C LYS A 68 31.49 0.32 -12.07
N LEU A 69 30.82 0.24 -10.93
CA LEU A 69 31.04 1.11 -9.77
C LEU A 69 32.47 0.98 -9.21
N ASN A 70 32.99 -0.25 -9.19
CA ASN A 70 34.34 -0.55 -8.71
C ASN A 70 35.42 -0.41 -9.80
N HIS A 71 35.09 0.19 -10.96
CA HIS A 71 36.00 0.35 -12.11
C HIS A 71 36.57 -0.97 -12.65
N ILE A 72 35.84 -2.07 -12.50
CA ILE A 72 36.20 -3.38 -13.03
C ILE A 72 35.56 -3.55 -14.41
N LYS A 73 36.31 -4.14 -15.35
CA LYS A 73 35.82 -4.42 -16.71
C LYS A 73 34.53 -5.26 -16.64
N PRO A 74 33.47 -4.89 -17.39
CA PRO A 74 32.22 -5.64 -17.38
C PRO A 74 32.41 -7.04 -17.96
N ILE A 75 31.70 -8.00 -17.37
CA ILE A 75 31.66 -9.39 -17.82
C ILE A 75 30.44 -9.55 -18.74
N TYR A 76 30.68 -10.00 -19.97
CA TYR A 76 29.63 -10.21 -20.98
C TYR A 76 29.13 -11.66 -20.99
N GLY A 77 27.95 -11.90 -21.58
CA GLY A 77 27.35 -13.23 -21.72
C GLY A 77 26.35 -13.62 -20.63
N TYR A 78 26.25 -12.85 -19.55
CA TYR A 78 25.31 -13.07 -18.45
C TYR A 78 24.13 -12.10 -18.55
N THR A 79 22.92 -12.63 -18.69
CA THR A 79 21.67 -11.85 -18.71
C THR A 79 20.58 -12.55 -17.91
N THR A 80 19.55 -11.81 -17.49
CA THR A 80 18.40 -12.37 -16.76
C THR A 80 17.63 -13.43 -17.54
N LYS A 81 17.64 -13.35 -18.88
CA LYS A 81 16.99 -14.36 -19.74
C LYS A 81 17.79 -15.67 -19.83
N ASN A 82 19.05 -15.67 -19.40
CA ASN A 82 19.92 -16.85 -19.41
C ASN A 82 19.88 -17.62 -18.07
N ILE A 83 19.00 -17.26 -17.14
CA ILE A 83 18.86 -17.96 -15.85
C ILE A 83 18.47 -19.43 -16.09
N ASP A 84 17.63 -19.71 -17.08
CA ASP A 84 17.25 -21.08 -17.48
C ASP A 84 18.40 -21.86 -18.14
N ARG A 85 19.43 -21.18 -18.65
CA ARG A 85 20.63 -21.82 -19.21
C ARG A 85 21.73 -22.05 -18.17
N SER A 86 21.63 -21.43 -17.00
CA SER A 86 22.70 -21.39 -16.00
C SER A 86 22.63 -22.53 -14.96
N SER A 87 21.69 -23.47 -15.07
CA SER A 87 21.34 -24.32 -13.93
C SER A 87 22.02 -25.70 -13.87
N SER A 88 22.91 -26.05 -14.80
CA SER A 88 23.59 -27.36 -14.72
C SER A 88 25.10 -27.24 -14.90
N PHE A 89 25.79 -27.06 -13.78
CA PHE A 89 27.19 -27.41 -13.70
C PHE A 89 27.30 -28.93 -13.73
N ARG A 90 27.87 -29.48 -14.81
CA ARG A 90 28.18 -30.91 -14.87
C ARG A 90 29.45 -31.19 -14.07
N LYS A 91 29.32 -32.05 -13.07
CA LYS A 91 30.45 -32.51 -12.26
C LYS A 91 31.26 -33.55 -13.04
N ILE A 92 32.52 -33.25 -13.33
CA ILE A 92 33.46 -34.15 -13.99
C ILE A 92 34.56 -34.51 -12.99
N LYS A 93 34.85 -35.80 -12.82
CA LYS A 93 36.02 -36.25 -12.05
C LYS A 93 37.19 -36.46 -13.01
N LYS A 94 38.29 -35.76 -12.78
CA LYS A 94 39.54 -35.92 -13.54
C LYS A 94 40.73 -35.81 -12.59
N ASP A 95 41.69 -36.72 -12.70
CA ASP A 95 42.94 -36.72 -11.91
C ASP A 95 42.72 -36.55 -10.38
N ASN A 96 41.79 -37.33 -9.81
CA ASN A 96 41.34 -37.21 -8.41
C ASN A 96 40.77 -35.85 -7.98
N ARG A 97 40.58 -34.90 -8.90
CA ARG A 97 39.95 -33.60 -8.66
C ARG A 97 38.51 -33.60 -9.19
N ILE A 98 37.67 -32.80 -8.54
CA ILE A 98 36.30 -32.52 -8.97
C ILE A 98 36.32 -31.21 -9.76
N LEU A 99 35.95 -31.26 -11.03
CA LEU A 99 35.78 -30.11 -11.89
C LEU A 99 34.29 -29.91 -12.18
N TYR A 100 33.89 -28.66 -12.35
CA TYR A 100 32.54 -28.29 -12.77
C TYR A 100 32.62 -27.68 -14.16
N HIS A 101 31.94 -28.29 -15.12
CA HIS A 101 31.86 -27.84 -16.50
C HIS A 101 30.51 -27.19 -16.74
N ILE A 102 30.50 -26.07 -17.48
CA ILE A 102 29.27 -25.43 -17.95
C ILE A 102 28.95 -26.04 -19.31
N ASP A 103 27.83 -26.76 -19.39
CA ASP A 103 27.40 -27.35 -20.65
C ASP A 103 26.70 -26.29 -21.51
N ASP A 104 27.46 -25.70 -22.42
CA ASP A 104 26.89 -24.79 -23.42
C ASP A 104 26.25 -25.59 -24.55
N ASN A 105 24.93 -25.57 -24.61
CA ASN A 105 24.20 -26.12 -25.74
C ASN A 105 24.44 -25.27 -26.98
N ILE A 106 24.97 -25.89 -28.04
CA ILE A 106 25.08 -25.26 -29.36
C ILE A 106 23.67 -25.20 -29.96
N ILE A 107 23.21 -23.99 -30.30
CA ILE A 107 21.89 -23.76 -30.89
C ILE A 107 22.09 -23.41 -32.36
N ALA A 108 21.31 -24.01 -33.25
CA ALA A 108 21.39 -23.68 -34.67
C ALA A 108 20.87 -22.26 -34.91
N LEU A 109 21.56 -21.51 -35.79
CA LEU A 109 21.21 -20.12 -36.08
C LEU A 109 19.78 -19.98 -36.62
N ASN A 110 19.32 -20.95 -37.43
CA ASN A 110 17.98 -20.97 -38.01
C ASN A 110 16.88 -21.06 -36.94
N ASP A 111 17.11 -21.81 -35.86
CA ASP A 111 16.15 -21.94 -34.75
C ASP A 111 16.01 -20.63 -33.99
N LEU A 112 17.10 -19.86 -33.89
CA LEU A 112 17.08 -18.54 -33.25
C LEU A 112 16.31 -17.52 -34.10
N ILE A 113 16.50 -17.54 -35.42
CA ILE A 113 15.82 -16.61 -36.35
C ILE A 113 14.31 -16.90 -36.39
N THR A 114 13.91 -18.17 -36.35
CA THR A 114 12.51 -18.59 -36.44
C THR A 114 11.76 -18.48 -35.10
N SER A 115 12.47 -18.23 -34.00
CA SER A 115 11.87 -18.16 -32.67
C SER A 115 10.87 -17.00 -32.54
N GLN A 116 9.66 -17.31 -32.06
CA GLN A 116 8.63 -16.30 -31.83
C GLN A 116 8.93 -15.49 -30.57
N VAL A 117 8.99 -14.16 -30.70
CA VAL A 117 9.16 -13.25 -29.56
C VAL A 117 7.78 -12.91 -28.98
N LYS A 118 7.52 -13.33 -27.75
CA LYS A 118 6.34 -12.88 -27.00
C LYS A 118 6.62 -11.49 -26.44
N VAL A 119 5.81 -10.51 -26.85
CA VAL A 119 5.87 -9.16 -26.30
C VAL A 119 4.91 -9.10 -25.10
N PRO A 120 5.37 -8.69 -23.91
CA PRO A 120 4.49 -8.50 -22.76
C PRO A 120 3.52 -7.34 -23.02
N PHE A 121 2.37 -7.35 -22.33
CA PHE A 121 1.45 -6.23 -22.35
C PHE A 121 2.09 -4.97 -21.74
N ASP A 122 1.62 -3.81 -22.20
CA ASP A 122 2.01 -2.53 -21.64
C ASP A 122 1.61 -2.40 -20.16
N LEU A 123 2.39 -1.59 -19.45
CA LEU A 123 2.20 -1.32 -18.03
C LEU A 123 0.84 -0.63 -17.80
N SER A 124 -0.03 -1.25 -17.00
CA SER A 124 -1.28 -0.65 -16.54
C SER A 124 -1.37 -0.71 -15.01
N ILE A 125 -1.97 0.31 -14.41
CA ILE A 125 -2.17 0.41 -12.96
C ILE A 125 -3.65 0.16 -12.68
N ARG A 126 -3.95 -0.75 -11.74
CA ARG A 126 -5.31 -1.02 -11.25
C ARG A 126 -5.40 -0.67 -9.78
N ALA A 127 -6.27 0.27 -9.43
CA ALA A 127 -6.57 0.61 -8.05
C ALA A 127 -7.64 -0.34 -7.48
N HIS A 128 -7.49 -0.71 -6.22
CA HIS A 128 -8.51 -1.44 -5.46
C HIS A 128 -8.41 -1.07 -3.97
N TRP A 129 -9.50 -1.28 -3.23
CA TRP A 129 -9.53 -1.00 -1.79
C TRP A 129 -8.81 -2.09 -1.01
N LEU A 130 -7.66 -1.77 -0.43
CA LEU A 130 -6.96 -2.65 0.51
C LEU A 130 -7.64 -2.67 1.89
N ALA A 131 -8.15 -1.53 2.34
CA ALA A 131 -8.88 -1.41 3.59
C ALA A 131 -9.90 -0.28 3.55
N VAL A 132 -11.05 -0.49 4.18
CA VAL A 132 -12.07 0.52 4.46
C VAL A 132 -12.24 0.60 5.97
N ASP A 133 -12.00 1.78 6.53
CA ASP A 133 -11.97 2.02 7.97
C ASP A 133 -11.08 1.01 8.73
N GLY A 134 -9.93 0.64 8.16
CA GLY A 134 -9.01 -0.36 8.76
C GLY A 134 -9.52 -1.81 8.75
N GLN A 135 -10.63 -2.12 8.06
CA GLN A 135 -11.05 -3.49 7.74
C GLN A 135 -10.75 -3.79 6.28
N GLN A 136 -10.12 -4.92 6.00
CA GLN A 136 -9.87 -5.36 4.63
C GLN A 136 -11.15 -5.94 4.02
N PRO A 137 -11.65 -5.41 2.89
CA PRO A 137 -12.82 -5.95 2.22
C PRO A 137 -12.48 -7.28 1.54
N ILE A 138 -13.48 -8.16 1.43
CA ILE A 138 -13.33 -9.47 0.80
C ILE A 138 -13.50 -9.29 -0.71
N THR A 139 -12.40 -8.94 -1.39
CA THR A 139 -12.32 -8.88 -2.86
C THR A 139 -11.29 -9.90 -3.35
N ASN A 140 -11.33 -10.24 -4.64
CA ASN A 140 -10.42 -11.23 -5.24
C ASN A 140 -8.95 -10.77 -5.21
N GLU A 141 -8.71 -9.46 -5.16
CA GLU A 141 -7.39 -8.83 -5.09
C GLU A 141 -6.79 -8.86 -3.68
N ASN A 142 -7.62 -8.99 -2.65
CA ASN A 142 -7.20 -8.94 -1.26
C ASN A 142 -6.84 -10.33 -0.72
N PRO A 143 -5.73 -10.50 0.02
CA PRO A 143 -5.37 -11.77 0.63
C PRO A 143 -6.47 -12.28 1.59
N ILE A 144 -6.68 -13.59 1.55
CA ILE A 144 -7.58 -14.27 2.48
C ILE A 144 -6.82 -14.48 3.79
N VAL A 145 -7.13 -13.66 4.80
CA VAL A 145 -6.65 -13.90 6.16
C VAL A 145 -7.42 -15.09 6.74
N ASN A 146 -6.72 -16.08 7.29
CA ASN A 146 -7.31 -17.30 7.86
C ASN A 146 -8.54 -17.00 8.74
N THR A 147 -9.64 -17.68 8.45
CA THR A 147 -10.99 -17.44 8.98
C THR A 147 -11.12 -17.54 10.50
N SER A 148 -10.24 -18.32 11.16
CA SER A 148 -10.20 -18.45 12.62
C SER A 148 -9.75 -17.18 13.35
N ILE A 149 -8.88 -16.37 12.71
CA ILE A 149 -8.43 -15.09 13.26
C ILE A 149 -9.44 -13.99 12.89
N ARG A 150 -10.07 -14.08 11.71
CA ARG A 150 -11.05 -13.08 11.24
C ARG A 150 -12.25 -12.90 12.17
N SER A 151 -12.88 -13.97 12.65
CA SER A 151 -14.06 -13.86 13.52
C SER A 151 -13.74 -13.22 14.87
N VAL A 152 -12.58 -13.56 15.44
CA VAL A 152 -12.10 -13.01 16.71
C VAL A 152 -11.68 -11.54 16.53
N SER A 153 -10.90 -11.22 15.50
CA SER A 153 -10.46 -9.85 15.20
C SER A 153 -11.61 -8.93 14.79
N GLN A 154 -12.56 -9.38 13.98
CA GLN A 154 -13.73 -8.57 13.59
C GLN A 154 -14.65 -8.30 14.77
N ASN A 155 -14.88 -9.28 15.66
CA ASN A 155 -15.71 -9.09 16.85
C ASN A 155 -15.04 -8.15 17.87
N ILE A 156 -13.74 -8.30 18.11
CA ILE A 156 -12.98 -7.42 19.01
C ILE A 156 -12.90 -6.01 18.44
N LEU A 157 -12.63 -5.86 17.15
CA LEU A 157 -12.49 -4.58 16.47
C LEU A 157 -13.85 -3.88 16.29
N ASN A 158 -14.95 -4.61 16.07
CA ASN A 158 -16.29 -4.04 16.06
C ASN A 158 -16.76 -3.63 17.47
N LYS A 159 -16.32 -4.34 18.52
CA LYS A 159 -16.60 -3.99 19.92
C LYS A 159 -15.77 -2.79 20.38
N SER A 160 -14.49 -2.71 20.01
CA SER A 160 -13.62 -1.56 20.32
C SER A 160 -13.93 -0.32 19.48
N ARG A 161 -14.31 -0.46 18.20
CA ARG A 161 -14.81 0.66 17.36
C ARG A 161 -16.12 1.25 17.87
N LYS A 162 -16.90 0.49 18.63
CA LYS A 162 -18.09 0.98 19.35
C LYS A 162 -17.76 1.55 20.73
N LEU A 163 -16.53 1.47 21.22
CA LEU A 163 -16.14 2.13 22.47
C LEU A 163 -15.42 3.43 22.12
N LEU A 164 -16.16 4.54 22.23
CA LEU A 164 -15.53 5.84 22.42
C LEU A 164 -14.75 5.81 23.73
N SER A 165 -13.60 6.49 23.80
CA SER A 165 -12.93 6.72 25.08
C SER A 165 -13.85 7.46 26.05
N THR A 166 -13.60 7.38 27.36
CA THR A 166 -14.39 8.12 28.36
C THR A 166 -14.46 9.61 28.05
N GLU A 167 -13.32 10.21 27.68
CA GLU A 167 -13.23 11.61 27.25
C GLU A 167 -14.08 11.90 26.02
N GLN A 168 -14.05 11.02 25.01
CA GLN A 168 -14.86 11.19 23.81
C GLN A 168 -16.36 11.01 24.06
N GLN A 169 -16.74 10.19 25.04
CA GLN A 169 -18.13 10.05 25.45
C GLN A 169 -18.63 11.30 26.18
N ILE A 170 -17.81 11.87 27.06
CA ILE A 170 -18.10 13.13 27.77
C ILE A 170 -18.23 14.25 26.73
N TYR A 171 -17.24 14.39 25.85
CA TYR A 171 -17.26 15.38 24.77
C TYR A 171 -18.50 15.21 23.87
N TYR A 172 -18.84 13.97 23.47
CA TYR A 172 -20.05 13.73 22.69
C TYR A 172 -21.32 14.15 23.43
N LYS A 173 -21.43 13.82 24.72
CA LYS A 173 -22.58 14.19 25.56
C LYS A 173 -22.73 15.70 25.65
N GLU A 174 -21.66 16.41 26.02
CA GLU A 174 -21.65 17.88 26.10
C GLU A 174 -22.01 18.52 24.76
N LEU A 175 -21.45 18.01 23.66
CA LEU A 175 -21.75 18.50 22.32
C LEU A 175 -23.24 18.31 21.97
N THR A 176 -23.83 17.15 22.27
CA THR A 176 -25.26 16.91 22.04
C THR A 176 -26.15 17.78 22.92
N GLU A 177 -25.78 18.02 24.18
CA GLU A 177 -26.50 18.91 25.10
C GLU A 177 -26.44 20.38 24.64
N MET A 178 -25.27 20.85 24.19
CA MET A 178 -25.12 22.19 23.61
C MET A 178 -25.96 22.37 22.34
N CYS A 179 -26.12 21.31 21.53
CA CYS A 179 -26.98 21.32 20.34
C CYS A 179 -28.48 21.43 20.68
N ILE A 180 -28.94 20.82 21.78
CA ILE A 180 -30.36 20.83 22.21
C ILE A 180 -30.69 22.07 23.06
N CYS A 181 -29.68 22.76 23.58
CA CYS A 181 -29.84 23.90 24.47
C CYS A 181 -30.70 25.02 23.85
N LEU A 182 -31.61 25.60 24.65
CA LEU A 182 -32.47 26.72 24.24
C LEU A 182 -31.67 28.00 23.94
N ASN A 183 -30.50 28.16 24.56
CA ASN A 183 -29.65 29.34 24.40
C ASN A 183 -28.96 29.35 23.02
N GLU A 184 -29.12 30.45 22.28
CA GLU A 184 -28.57 30.60 20.93
C GLU A 184 -27.04 30.70 20.92
N LYS A 185 -26.44 31.28 21.96
CA LYS A 185 -24.98 31.45 22.06
C LYS A 185 -24.27 30.11 22.19
N THR A 186 -24.79 29.21 23.02
CA THR A 186 -24.23 27.87 23.24
C THR A 186 -24.41 26.98 22.01
N ARG A 187 -25.54 27.09 21.30
CA ARG A 187 -25.73 26.42 20.00
C ARG A 187 -24.73 26.90 18.95
N LYS A 188 -24.48 28.21 18.84
CA LYS A 188 -23.44 28.76 17.95
C LYS A 188 -22.03 28.29 18.30
N GLN A 189 -21.74 28.06 19.58
CA GLN A 189 -20.48 27.46 20.02
C GLN A 189 -20.38 25.98 19.62
N ALA A 190 -21.44 25.19 19.79
CA ALA A 190 -21.47 23.79 19.34
C ALA A 190 -21.21 23.68 17.83
N LEU A 191 -21.77 24.61 17.06
CA LEU A 191 -21.52 24.73 15.63
C LEU A 191 -20.06 25.05 15.29
N LEU A 192 -19.46 25.98 16.03
CA LEU A 192 -18.05 26.32 15.85
C LEU A 192 -17.14 25.11 16.14
N ILE A 193 -17.40 24.39 17.24
CA ILE A 193 -16.71 23.16 17.64
C ILE A 193 -16.86 22.09 16.56
N LEU A 194 -18.11 21.85 16.14
CA LEU A 194 -18.41 20.95 15.04
C LEU A 194 -17.72 21.36 13.75
N SER A 195 -17.52 22.65 13.47
CA SER A 195 -16.83 23.15 12.27
C SER A 195 -15.30 23.02 12.37
N SER A 196 -14.72 23.23 13.54
CA SER A 196 -13.27 23.42 13.73
C SER A 196 -12.52 22.14 14.12
N ASP A 197 -13.19 21.19 14.78
CA ASP A 197 -12.49 20.05 15.38
C ASP A 197 -12.30 18.88 14.42
N ASN A 198 -11.05 18.54 14.11
CA ASN A 198 -10.70 17.39 13.25
C ASN A 198 -10.68 16.04 14.01
N SER A 199 -10.67 16.05 15.34
CA SER A 199 -10.70 14.86 16.20
C SER A 199 -12.07 14.15 16.19
N LEU A 200 -13.09 14.75 15.57
CA LEU A 200 -14.46 14.26 15.50
C LEU A 200 -14.63 12.96 14.69
N GLN A 201 -13.64 12.49 13.94
CA GLN A 201 -13.78 11.34 13.04
C GLN A 201 -14.32 10.07 13.72
N GLN A 202 -14.01 9.84 15.00
CA GLN A 202 -14.53 8.67 15.74
C GLN A 202 -15.96 8.86 16.26
N VAL A 203 -16.40 10.11 16.41
CA VAL A 203 -17.73 10.49 16.94
C VAL A 203 -18.70 10.87 15.80
N ILE A 204 -18.17 11.17 14.60
CA ILE A 204 -18.91 11.72 13.46
C ILE A 204 -20.12 10.85 13.08
N SER A 205 -19.95 9.53 13.04
CA SER A 205 -21.06 8.61 12.73
C SER A 205 -22.17 8.68 13.77
N ARG A 206 -21.86 8.92 15.05
CA ARG A 206 -22.85 9.05 16.13
C ARG A 206 -23.53 10.42 16.11
N VAL A 207 -22.76 11.48 15.89
CA VAL A 207 -23.30 12.85 15.74
C VAL A 207 -24.29 12.88 14.59
N ILE A 208 -24.00 12.21 13.48
CA ILE A 208 -24.92 12.18 12.35
C ILE A 208 -26.19 11.38 12.68
N ILE A 209 -26.08 10.24 13.36
CA ILE A 209 -27.27 9.51 13.85
C ILE A 209 -28.09 10.41 14.79
N PHE A 210 -27.45 11.08 15.74
CA PHE A 210 -28.08 12.01 16.67
C PHE A 210 -28.84 13.13 15.97
N ILE A 211 -28.22 13.78 14.98
CA ILE A 211 -28.89 14.81 14.18
C ILE A 211 -30.06 14.18 13.41
N SER A 212 -29.84 13.01 12.81
CA SER A 212 -30.85 12.33 12.01
C SER A 212 -32.09 11.93 12.82
N GLU A 213 -31.94 11.54 14.09
CA GLU A 213 -33.07 11.26 14.98
C GLU A 213 -33.64 12.55 15.60
N GLY A 214 -32.79 13.53 15.91
CA GLY A 214 -33.16 14.80 16.56
C GLY A 214 -33.91 15.79 15.67
N VAL A 215 -33.84 15.62 14.34
CA VAL A 215 -34.60 16.39 13.34
C VAL A 215 -36.12 16.36 13.60
N ARG A 216 -36.64 15.34 14.29
CA ARG A 216 -38.07 15.25 14.61
C ARG A 216 -38.58 16.25 15.65
N VAL A 217 -37.72 16.87 16.46
CA VAL A 217 -38.17 17.57 17.67
C VAL A 217 -38.07 19.09 17.59
N ILE A 218 -37.18 19.69 16.77
CA ILE A 218 -37.05 21.16 16.68
C ILE A 218 -36.61 21.64 15.27
N ILE A 219 -37.53 21.61 14.29
CA ILE A 219 -37.26 21.94 12.88
C ILE A 219 -36.61 23.34 12.70
N GLN A 220 -37.00 24.34 13.49
CA GLN A 220 -36.51 25.73 13.37
C GLN A 220 -35.07 25.93 13.86
N ILE A 221 -34.57 25.07 14.77
CA ILE A 221 -33.21 25.16 15.35
C ILE A 221 -32.23 24.26 14.61
N VAL A 222 -32.73 23.16 14.05
CA VAL A 222 -31.92 22.08 13.47
C VAL A 222 -31.44 22.43 12.05
N PHE A 223 -32.14 23.30 11.30
CA PHE A 223 -31.80 23.60 9.90
C PHE A 223 -30.45 24.31 9.69
N PRO A 224 -30.08 25.36 10.45
CA PRO A 224 -28.74 25.97 10.35
C PRO A 224 -27.62 24.98 10.72
N LEU A 225 -27.91 24.08 11.66
CA LEU A 225 -26.98 23.05 12.15
C LEU A 225 -26.74 21.98 11.08
N ILE A 226 -27.81 21.54 10.42
CA ILE A 226 -27.78 20.65 9.25
C ILE A 226 -26.93 21.23 8.11
N LYS A 227 -27.09 22.52 7.80
CA LYS A 227 -26.34 23.19 6.71
C LYS A 227 -24.84 23.22 6.99
N GLN A 228 -24.43 23.62 8.20
CA GLN A 228 -23.02 23.69 8.57
C GLN A 228 -22.36 22.32 8.75
N LEU A 229 -23.08 21.34 9.30
CA LEU A 229 -22.61 19.95 9.30
C LEU A 229 -22.50 19.38 7.89
N GLY A 230 -23.42 19.72 6.98
CA GLY A 230 -23.33 19.37 5.56
C GLY A 230 -22.10 19.96 4.87
N GLU A 231 -21.73 21.20 5.19
CA GLU A 231 -20.47 21.85 4.74
C GLU A 231 -19.23 21.15 5.25
N LYS A 232 -19.22 20.73 6.51
CA LYS A 232 -18.09 19.98 7.04
C LYS A 232 -18.04 18.55 6.53
N ILE A 233 -19.18 17.86 6.40
CA ILE A 233 -19.25 16.52 5.80
C ILE A 233 -18.75 16.60 4.36
N ARG A 234 -19.05 17.68 3.61
CA ARG A 234 -18.46 17.92 2.28
C ARG A 234 -16.95 18.10 2.34
N LEU A 235 -16.45 18.96 3.23
CA LEU A 235 -15.00 19.21 3.39
C LEU A 235 -14.22 17.97 3.88
N ILE A 236 -14.82 17.16 4.74
CA ILE A 236 -14.26 15.88 5.21
C ILE A 236 -14.37 14.83 4.11
N SER A 237 -15.50 14.72 3.42
CA SER A 237 -15.70 13.76 2.32
C SER A 237 -14.79 14.06 1.13
N ASP A 238 -14.46 15.32 0.87
CA ASP A 238 -13.48 15.72 -0.14
C ASP A 238 -12.03 15.34 0.26
N ARG A 239 -11.78 15.02 1.54
CA ARG A 239 -10.46 14.62 2.06
C ARG A 239 -10.33 13.12 2.37
N GLU A 240 -11.39 12.48 2.85
CA GLU A 240 -11.45 11.06 3.19
C GLU A 240 -12.81 10.47 2.80
N LEU A 241 -12.83 9.81 1.65
CA LEU A 241 -14.03 9.19 1.07
C LEU A 241 -14.27 7.82 1.73
N SER A 242 -14.89 7.79 2.91
CA SER A 242 -15.33 6.52 3.52
C SER A 242 -16.75 6.16 3.07
N LEU A 243 -16.95 4.91 2.63
CA LEU A 243 -18.26 4.37 2.20
C LEU A 243 -19.34 4.44 3.29
N LYS A 244 -19.00 4.58 4.57
CA LYS A 244 -20.01 4.81 5.62
C LYS A 244 -20.63 6.20 5.52
N MET A 245 -19.89 7.18 5.00
CA MET A 245 -20.42 8.54 4.82
C MET A 245 -21.53 8.58 3.77
N THR A 246 -21.57 7.65 2.80
CA THR A 246 -22.62 7.62 1.76
C THR A 246 -23.97 7.16 2.31
N GLU A 247 -24.02 6.06 3.08
CA GLU A 247 -25.27 5.63 3.76
C GLU A 247 -25.81 6.71 4.71
N VAL A 248 -24.88 7.38 5.37
CA VAL A 248 -25.13 8.46 6.31
C VAL A 248 -25.69 9.70 5.60
N ILE A 249 -25.12 10.10 4.46
CA ILE A 249 -25.62 11.18 3.60
C ILE A 249 -27.02 10.85 3.07
N VAL A 250 -27.25 9.61 2.60
CA VAL A 250 -28.57 9.18 2.12
C VAL A 250 -29.62 9.20 3.23
N LYS A 251 -29.29 8.70 4.43
CA LYS A 251 -30.18 8.78 5.61
C LYS A 251 -30.47 10.23 6.00
N PHE A 252 -29.45 11.08 5.99
CA PHE A 252 -29.57 12.51 6.29
C PHE A 252 -30.50 13.23 5.31
N ILE A 253 -30.35 13.00 4.01
CA ILE A 253 -31.24 13.56 2.97
C ILE A 253 -32.67 13.02 3.12
N THR A 254 -32.84 11.72 3.38
CA THR A 254 -34.17 11.10 3.53
C THR A 254 -34.92 11.66 4.74
N ILE A 255 -34.20 11.96 5.82
CA ILE A 255 -34.77 12.50 7.05
C ILE A 255 -35.06 14.00 6.91
N ALA A 256 -34.15 14.77 6.31
CA ALA A 256 -34.41 16.17 5.98
C ALA A 256 -35.65 16.31 5.08
N TYR A 257 -35.77 15.44 4.07
CA TYR A 257 -36.94 15.40 3.18
C TYR A 257 -38.25 15.08 3.93
N ARG A 258 -38.24 14.08 4.82
CA ARG A 258 -39.43 13.66 5.60
C ARG A 258 -39.83 14.66 6.67
N SER A 259 -38.88 15.37 7.28
CA SER A 259 -39.16 16.36 8.32
C SER A 259 -39.82 17.61 7.78
N VAL A 260 -39.55 17.96 6.53
CA VAL A 260 -40.10 19.16 5.87
C VAL A 260 -41.49 18.89 5.29
N GLN A 261 -41.86 17.64 4.99
CA GLN A 261 -43.23 17.33 4.54
C GLN A 261 -44.31 17.45 5.63
N ASN A 262 -43.94 17.62 6.90
CA ASN A 262 -44.89 17.61 8.02
C ASN A 262 -45.34 19.00 8.49
N ASP A 263 -44.72 20.08 8.03
CA ASP A 263 -45.18 21.47 8.27
C ASP A 263 -45.57 22.09 6.92
N ASN A 264 -46.54 23.03 6.93
CA ASN A 264 -47.21 23.56 5.74
C ASN A 264 -46.99 25.08 5.59
N GLU A 265 -45.76 25.60 5.72
CA GLU A 265 -45.52 27.05 5.60
C GLU A 265 -44.55 27.48 4.48
N SER A 266 -44.94 28.56 3.81
CA SER A 266 -44.37 29.14 2.58
C SER A 266 -42.86 29.45 2.55
N ASN A 267 -42.16 29.39 3.68
CA ASN A 267 -40.70 29.50 3.75
C ASN A 267 -39.96 28.23 3.27
N GLU A 268 -40.67 27.11 3.11
CA GLU A 268 -40.13 25.79 2.76
C GLU A 268 -39.60 25.66 1.33
N LYS A 269 -40.23 26.29 0.33
CA LYS A 269 -39.80 26.12 -1.09
C LYS A 269 -38.38 26.63 -1.33
N LYS A 270 -38.03 27.75 -0.70
CA LYS A 270 -36.68 28.33 -0.79
C LYS A 270 -35.66 27.46 -0.05
N LEU A 271 -36.08 26.85 1.06
CA LEU A 271 -35.29 25.85 1.79
C LEU A 271 -35.08 24.56 0.98
N TYR A 272 -36.08 24.08 0.22
CA TYR A 272 -35.95 22.96 -0.71
C TYR A 272 -34.97 23.24 -1.85
N GLU A 273 -35.03 24.43 -2.45
CA GLU A 273 -34.10 24.85 -3.51
C GLU A 273 -32.67 25.00 -2.99
N ASP A 274 -32.49 25.60 -1.80
CA ASP A 274 -31.17 25.73 -1.17
C ASP A 274 -30.60 24.36 -0.74
N PHE A 275 -31.44 23.45 -0.23
CA PHE A 275 -31.00 22.12 0.19
C PHE A 275 -30.70 21.23 -1.03
N GLY A 276 -31.58 21.25 -2.04
CA GLY A 276 -31.42 20.51 -3.29
C GLY A 276 -30.20 20.97 -4.08
N SER A 277 -30.01 22.28 -4.24
CA SER A 277 -28.82 22.84 -4.92
C SER A 277 -27.51 22.53 -4.17
N TYR A 278 -27.56 22.44 -2.84
CA TYR A 278 -26.39 22.18 -2.01
C TYR A 278 -25.95 20.70 -2.03
N PHE A 279 -26.90 19.76 -1.94
CA PHE A 279 -26.60 18.32 -1.88
C PHE A 279 -26.62 17.62 -3.25
N ALA A 280 -27.27 18.16 -4.29
CA ALA A 280 -27.27 17.56 -5.62
C ALA A 280 -25.86 17.33 -6.22
N PRO A 281 -24.90 18.27 -6.12
CA PRO A 281 -23.54 18.05 -6.60
C PRO A 281 -22.81 16.94 -5.84
N LEU A 282 -23.08 16.78 -4.53
CA LEU A 282 -22.51 15.73 -3.69
C LEU A 282 -23.02 14.34 -4.11
N ILE A 283 -24.32 14.21 -4.36
CA ILE A 283 -24.94 12.96 -4.81
C ILE A 283 -24.46 12.60 -6.23
N GLN A 284 -24.38 13.59 -7.13
CA GLN A 284 -23.93 13.36 -8.51
C GLN A 284 -22.45 12.94 -8.57
N ARG A 285 -21.59 13.53 -7.74
CA ARG A 285 -20.17 13.15 -7.62
C ARG A 285 -19.98 11.75 -7.02
N GLN A 286 -20.89 11.32 -6.13
CA GLN A 286 -20.90 9.96 -5.57
C GLN A 286 -21.39 8.90 -6.56
N LEU A 287 -22.42 9.21 -7.37
CA LEU A 287 -22.90 8.31 -8.43
C LEU A 287 -21.83 8.05 -9.49
N ILE A 288 -21.00 9.05 -9.80
CA ILE A 288 -19.87 8.90 -10.73
C ILE A 288 -18.74 8.02 -10.16
N LEU A 289 -18.61 7.92 -8.83
CA LEU A 289 -17.59 7.08 -8.17
C LEU A 289 -18.06 5.63 -7.92
N LEU A 290 -19.35 5.36 -8.06
CA LEU A 290 -19.97 4.04 -7.92
C LEU A 290 -20.17 3.33 -9.28
N LEU A 291 -20.01 4.03 -10.40
CA LEU A 291 -19.96 3.52 -11.77
C LEU A 291 -18.50 3.33 -12.22
#